data_AF-A0A7Y8THH5-F1
#
_entry.id   AF-A0A7Y8THH5-F1
#
_cell.length_a   1.000
_cell.length_b   1.000
_cell.length_c   1.000
_cell.angle_alpha   90.00
_cell.angle_beta   90.00
_cell.angle_gamma   90.00
#
_symmetry.space_group_name_H-M   'P 1'
#
loop_
_entity.id
_entity.type
_entity.pdbx_description
1 polymer ?
#
loop_
_entity_poly.entity_id
_entity_poly.type
_entity_poly.pdbx_seq_one_letter_code
_entity_poly.pdbx_strand_id
1 'polypeptide(L)' 'MRKDQIYFVNKKEDASTGLYSLFDYKDFRDTMDAEKGYLQGRFDAIPYTDTTLTTLKALIYGKA' A
#
# COMPACT_ATOMS: atom_id res chain seq x y z
N MET A 1 -14.95 3.90 -12.95
CA MET A 1 -13.67 4.53 -12.55
C MET A 1 -12.66 4.27 -13.65
N ARG A 2 -11.90 5.27 -14.10
CA ARG A 2 -10.92 5.12 -15.19
C ARG A 2 -9.55 4.78 -14.60
N LYS A 3 -8.95 3.66 -15.01
CA LYS A 3 -7.73 3.10 -14.39
C LYS A 3 -6.49 3.97 -14.62
N ASP A 4 -6.44 4.66 -15.75
CA ASP A 4 -5.42 5.62 -16.17
C ASP A 4 -5.42 6.93 -15.36
N GLN A 5 -6.42 7.14 -14.51
CA GLN A 5 -6.51 8.30 -13.62
C GLN A 5 -5.96 8.04 -12.22
N ILE A 6 -5.63 6.78 -11.90
CA ILE A 6 -5.13 6.38 -10.59
C ILE A 6 -3.67 5.96 -10.72
N TYR A 7 -2.85 6.60 -9.90
CA TYR A 7 -1.43 6.33 -9.78
C TYR A 7 -1.08 6.05 -8.33
N PHE A 8 -0.16 5.11 -8.16
CA PHE A 8 0.40 4.74 -6.88
C PHE A 8 1.86 5.11 -6.86
N VAL A 9 2.34 5.49 -5.67
CA VAL A 9 3.73 5.87 -5.43
C VAL A 9 4.31 4.98 -4.35
N ASN A 10 5.52 4.48 -4.59
CA ASN A 10 6.24 3.68 -3.59
C ASN A 10 7.63 4.30 -3.36
N LYS A 11 7.97 4.50 -2.07
CA LYS A 11 9.28 5.00 -1.68
C LYS A 11 10.25 3.84 -1.54
N LYS A 12 11.33 3.89 -2.31
CA LYS A 12 12.39 2.88 -2.28
C LYS A 12 13.41 3.17 -1.19
N GLU A 13 14.22 2.17 -0.91
CA GLU A 13 15.31 2.24 0.09
C GLU A 13 16.39 3.24 -0.31
N ASP A 14 16.64 3.41 -1.61
CA ASP A 14 17.58 4.38 -2.19
C ASP A 14 17.05 5.83 -2.17
N ALA A 15 15.97 6.09 -1.46
CA ALA A 15 15.24 7.36 -1.40
C ALA A 15 14.62 7.82 -2.73
N SER A 16 14.62 6.99 -3.77
CA SER A 16 13.86 7.27 -4.99
C SER A 16 12.37 6.93 -4.83
N THR A 17 11.55 7.45 -5.74
CA THR A 17 10.11 7.18 -5.81
C THR A 17 9.79 6.42 -7.09
N GLY A 18 9.18 5.25 -6.97
CA GLY A 18 8.53 4.56 -8.08
C GLY A 18 7.11 5.06 -8.27
N LEU A 19 6.71 5.31 -9.52
CA LEU A 19 5.35 5.67 -9.91
C LEU A 19 4.82 4.59 -10.85
N TYR A 20 3.60 4.12 -10.63
CA TYR A 20 2.93 3.16 -11.50
C TYR A 20 1.41 3.39 -11.47
N SER A 21 0.71 2.94 -12.51
CA SER A 21 -0.72 3.17 -12.65
C SER A 21 -1.53 1.95 -12.22
N LEU A 22 -2.78 2.17 -11.80
CA LEU A 22 -3.76 1.10 -11.69
C LEU A 22 -3.98 0.38 -13.04
N PHE A 23 -3.76 1.08 -14.16
CA PHE A 23 -3.84 0.49 -15.49
C PHE A 23 -2.84 -0.67 -15.72
N ASP A 24 -1.70 -0.65 -15.03
CA ASP A 24 -0.66 -1.69 -15.16
C ASP A 24 -1.13 -3.05 -14.59
N TYR A 25 -2.16 -3.05 -13.76
CA TYR A 25 -2.77 -4.25 -13.18
C TYR A 25 -3.79 -4.88 -14.13
N LYS A 26 -3.34 -5.84 -14.93
CA LYS A 26 -4.15 -6.53 -15.95
C LYS A 26 -5.33 -7.33 -15.39
N ASP A 27 -5.23 -7.80 -14.15
CA ASP A 27 -6.25 -8.57 -13.45
C ASP A 27 -7.33 -7.68 -12.79
N PHE A 28 -7.10 -6.36 -12.74
CA PHE A 28 -8.05 -5.41 -12.16
C PHE A 28 -9.23 -5.15 -13.11
N ARG A 29 -10.44 -5.46 -12.64
CA ARG A 29 -11.68 -5.31 -13.40
C ARG A 29 -12.40 -4.03 -13.02
N ASP A 30 -13.17 -3.46 -13.93
CA ASP A 30 -13.91 -2.20 -13.69
C ASP A 30 -14.98 -2.34 -12.59
N THR A 31 -15.38 -3.57 -12.26
CA THR A 31 -16.30 -3.90 -11.17
C THR A 31 -15.61 -4.00 -9.81
N MET A 32 -14.29 -3.90 -9.74
CA MET A 32 -13.54 -3.96 -8.49
C MET A 32 -13.41 -2.57 -7.88
N ASP A 33 -13.40 -2.54 -6.54
CA ASP A 33 -13.18 -1.34 -5.76
C ASP A 33 -11.67 -1.17 -5.51
N ALA A 34 -11.06 -0.15 -6.13
CA ALA A 34 -9.63 0.12 -5.99
C ALA A 34 -9.27 0.60 -4.59
N GLU A 35 -10.13 1.40 -3.94
CA GLU A 35 -9.88 1.89 -2.59
C GLU A 35 -9.86 0.75 -1.60
N LYS A 36 -10.87 -0.14 -1.67
CA LYS A 36 -10.90 -1.35 -0.85
C LYS A 36 -9.69 -2.25 -1.11
N GLY A 37 -9.31 -2.44 -2.37
CA GLY A 37 -8.11 -3.20 -2.73
C GLY A 37 -6.84 -2.61 -2.12
N TYR A 38 -6.67 -1.29 -2.21
CA TYR A 38 -5.55 -0.57 -1.62
C TYR A 38 -5.51 -0.74 -0.10
N LEU A 39 -6.64 -0.55 0.61
CA LEU A 39 -6.72 -0.76 2.06
C LEU A 39 -6.43 -2.21 2.49
N GLN A 40 -6.66 -3.17 1.60
CA GLN A 40 -6.34 -4.58 1.83
C GLN A 40 -4.87 -4.94 1.49
N GLY A 41 -4.04 -3.95 1.13
CA GLY A 41 -2.64 -4.16 0.78
C GLY A 41 -2.41 -4.58 -0.68
N ARG A 42 -3.45 -4.53 -1.53
CA ARG A 42 -3.28 -4.67 -2.98
C ARG A 42 -2.60 -3.41 -3.53
N PHE A 43 -1.87 -3.54 -4.63
CA PHE A 43 -1.11 -2.43 -5.24
C PHE A 43 0.01 -1.92 -4.32
N ASP A 44 0.77 -2.85 -3.72
CA ASP A 44 1.89 -2.54 -2.82
C ASP A 44 1.57 -1.56 -1.68
N ALA A 45 0.30 -1.48 -1.29
CA ALA A 45 -0.20 -0.62 -0.22
C ALA A 45 0.10 -1.17 1.18
N ILE A 46 1.07 -2.08 1.29
CA ILE A 46 1.47 -2.66 2.56
C ILE A 46 2.15 -1.55 3.39
N PRO A 47 1.60 -1.22 4.57
CA PRO A 47 2.20 -0.18 5.40
C PRO A 47 3.59 -0.61 5.86
N TYR A 48 4.53 0.35 5.91
CA TYR A 48 5.80 0.13 6.60
C TYR A 48 5.52 -0.01 8.10
N THR A 49 5.42 -1.24 8.57
CA THR A 49 5.43 -1.53 9.99
C THR A 49 6.88 -1.48 10.45
N ASP A 50 7.29 -0.43 11.18
CA ASP A 50 8.53 -0.48 11.94
C ASP A 50 8.36 -1.56 13.00
N THR A 51 8.76 -2.77 12.64
CA THR A 51 8.47 -3.98 13.38
C THR A 51 9.67 -4.33 14.25
N THR A 52 10.24 -3.32 14.91
CA THR A 52 11.04 -3.62 16.11
C THR A 52 10.10 -4.32 17.11
N LEU A 53 10.52 -5.47 17.64
CA LEU A 53 9.76 -6.22 18.65
C LEU A 53 9.26 -5.31 19.79
N THR A 54 10.05 -4.28 20.11
CA THR A 54 9.74 -3.22 21.06
C THR A 54 8.50 -2.42 20.67
N THR A 55 8.40 -1.97 19.41
CA THR A 55 7.27 -1.17 18.89
C THR A 55 6.01 -2.01 18.79
N LEU A 56 6.12 -3.27 18.32
CA LEU A 56 5.01 -4.22 18.33
C LEU A 56 4.50 -4.47 19.76
N LYS A 57 5.40 -4.72 20.72
CA LYS A 57 5.02 -4.92 22.12
C LYS A 57 4.33 -3.68 22.69
N ALA A 58 4.83 -2.48 22.40
CA ALA A 58 4.22 -1.24 22.85
C ALA A 58 2.82 -1.00 22.27
N LEU A 59 2.59 -1.38 21.01
CA LEU A 59 1.29 -1.25 20.35
C LEU A 59 0.28 -2.31 20.81
N ILE A 60 0.72 -3.55 21.02
CA ILE A 60 -0.15 -4.68 21.39
C ILE A 60 -0.48 -4.64 22.88
N TYR A 61 0.49 -4.32 23.74
CA TYR A 61 0.31 -4.38 25.18
C TYR A 61 -0.03 -3.01 25.80
N GLY A 62 0.04 -1.93 25.02
CA GLY A 62 -0.03 -0.56 25.52
C GLY A 62 1.20 -0.24 26.37
N LYS A 63 1.72 0.98 26.31
CA LYS A 63 2.76 1.42 27.26
C LYS A 63 2.25 1.24 28.69
N ALA A 64 3.02 0.50 29.51
CA ALA A 64 3.01 0.67 30.96
C ALA A 64 3.88 1.88 31.32
#